data_AF-A0A533SLA7-F1
#
_entry.id   AF-A0A533SLA7-F1
#
_cell.length_a   1.000
_cell.length_b   1.000
_cell.length_c   1.000
_cell.angle_alpha   90.00
_cell.angle_beta   90.00
_cell.angle_gamma   90.00
#
_symmetry.space_group_name_H-M   'P 1'
#
loop_
_entity.id
_entity.type
_entity.pdbx_description
1 polymer ?
#
loop_
_entity_poly.entity_id
_entity_poly.type
_entity_poly.pdbx_seq_one_letter_code
_entity_poly.pdbx_strand_id
1 'polypeptide(L)'
;YKISGPLTLTRSYRLGAKPLYETLRDRCEGLPPRIVSDKLGHYRRAFNKYFYHTGVRLVHGVPIACRKHRLKHNNNPIERENERVKARTKTMRGFKSHISCKRFLYMLDIMHNFIKPSMALRGDYPAEEAGIKLQLGRNRLLSLIQLSAAAF
;
A
#
# COMPACT_ATOMS: atom_id res chain seq x y z
N TYR A 1 7.60 -1.87 -2.22
CA TYR A 1 6.42 -1.51 -3.04
C TYR A 1 5.16 -1.32 -2.20
N LYS A 2 4.34 -0.32 -2.51
CA LYS A 2 3.03 -0.07 -1.89
C LYS A 2 1.91 -0.53 -2.82
N ILE A 3 0.95 -1.27 -2.26
CA ILE A 3 -0.31 -1.65 -2.92
C ILE A 3 -1.45 -1.18 -2.03
N SER A 4 -2.35 -0.36 -2.57
CA SER A 4 -3.55 0.08 -1.86
C SER A 4 -4.77 -0.73 -2.25
N GLY A 5 -5.68 -0.92 -1.28
CA GLY A 5 -6.99 -1.48 -1.53
C GLY A 5 -7.90 -0.49 -2.28
N PRO A 6 -9.04 -0.95 -2.80
CA PRO A 6 -10.00 -0.07 -3.43
C PRO A 6 -10.58 0.94 -2.44
N LEU A 7 -10.90 2.14 -2.93
CA LEU A 7 -11.63 3.14 -2.15
C LEU A 7 -13.08 2.66 -1.95
N THR A 8 -13.48 2.48 -0.68
CA THR A 8 -14.84 2.09 -0.31
C THR A 8 -15.52 3.18 0.51
N LEU A 9 -16.85 3.26 0.43
CA LEU A 9 -17.64 4.17 1.27
C LEU A 9 -17.84 3.64 2.69
N THR A 10 -17.84 2.32 2.84
CA THR A 10 -18.04 1.63 4.11
C THR A 10 -16.95 0.59 4.33
N ARG A 11 -16.74 0.22 5.60
CA ARG A 11 -15.86 -0.90 5.95
C ARG A 11 -16.55 -2.20 5.52
N SER A 12 -15.99 -2.86 4.50
CA SER A 12 -16.58 -4.07 3.92
C SER A 12 -15.52 -5.11 3.59
N TYR A 13 -15.77 -6.36 3.97
CA TYR A 13 -14.95 -7.49 3.53
C TYR A 13 -14.98 -7.65 2.01
N ARG A 14 -16.18 -7.65 1.41
CA ARG A 14 -16.38 -7.96 -0.02
C ARG A 14 -15.79 -6.87 -0.91
N LEU A 15 -15.97 -5.61 -0.54
CA LEU A 15 -15.53 -4.46 -1.35
C LEU A 15 -14.13 -3.97 -0.99
N GLY A 16 -13.60 -4.29 0.19
CA GLY A 16 -12.31 -3.78 0.67
C GLY A 16 -11.25 -4.86 0.85
N ALA A 17 -11.33 -5.64 1.94
CA ALA A 17 -10.27 -6.58 2.32
C ALA A 17 -10.07 -7.71 1.30
N LYS A 18 -11.15 -8.27 0.74
CA LYS A 18 -11.08 -9.34 -0.27
C LYS A 18 -10.31 -8.89 -1.52
N PRO A 19 -10.69 -7.80 -2.23
CA PRO A 19 -9.98 -7.37 -3.45
C PRO A 19 -8.55 -6.92 -3.18
N LEU A 20 -8.25 -6.36 -1.99
CA LEU A 20 -6.86 -6.06 -1.62
C LEU A 20 -6.02 -7.34 -1.57
N TYR A 21 -6.48 -8.38 -0.87
CA TYR A 21 -5.74 -9.64 -0.74
C TYR A 21 -5.66 -10.42 -2.06
N GLU A 22 -6.69 -10.33 -2.89
CA GLU A 22 -6.68 -10.84 -4.26
C GLU A 22 -5.59 -10.16 -5.09
N THR A 23 -5.50 -8.82 -5.02
CA THR A 23 -4.44 -8.06 -5.68
C THR A 23 -3.05 -8.45 -5.16
N LEU A 24 -2.90 -8.68 -3.85
CA LEU A 24 -1.63 -9.13 -3.28
C LEU A 24 -1.22 -10.51 -3.82
N ARG A 25 -2.16 -11.45 -3.95
CA ARG A 25 -1.90 -12.77 -4.54
C ARG A 25 -1.52 -12.66 -6.02
N ASP A 26 -2.25 -11.84 -6.78
CA ASP A 26 -2.15 -11.84 -8.24
C ASP A 26 -1.02 -10.96 -8.79
N ARG A 27 -0.60 -9.94 -8.04
CA ARG A 27 0.37 -8.93 -8.51
C ARG A 27 1.73 -8.99 -7.83
N CYS A 28 1.93 -9.87 -6.87
CA CYS A 28 3.23 -10.03 -6.21
C CYS A 28 3.91 -11.30 -6.72
N GLU A 29 5.20 -11.18 -7.01
CA GLU A 29 6.04 -12.35 -7.25
C GLU A 29 6.51 -12.92 -5.92
N GLY A 30 6.31 -14.24 -5.75
CA GLY A 30 6.59 -14.92 -4.50
C GLY A 30 5.63 -14.56 -3.38
N LEU A 31 5.90 -15.12 -2.20
CA LEU A 31 5.07 -14.94 -1.02
C LEU A 31 5.90 -14.36 0.13
N PRO A 32 5.40 -13.36 0.85
CA PRO A 32 6.11 -12.85 2.00
C PRO A 32 6.12 -13.92 3.10
N PRO A 33 7.16 -14.00 3.95
CA PRO A 33 7.16 -14.94 5.08
C PRO A 33 6.04 -14.65 6.09
N ARG A 34 5.52 -13.42 6.10
CA ARG A 34 4.43 -13.00 6.99
C ARG A 34 3.67 -11.79 6.48
N ILE A 35 2.41 -11.69 6.89
CA ILE A 35 1.57 -10.51 6.73
C ILE A 35 1.22 -9.99 8.12
N VAL A 36 1.46 -8.70 8.35
CA VAL A 36 1.11 -8.03 9.62
C VAL A 36 -0.15 -7.21 9.42
N SER A 37 -1.21 -7.51 10.15
CA SER A 37 -2.48 -6.76 10.11
C SER A 37 -2.92 -6.32 11.50
N ASP A 38 -3.94 -5.47 11.58
CA ASP A 38 -4.68 -5.28 12.83
C ASP A 38 -5.51 -6.56 13.16
N LYS A 39 -6.28 -6.54 14.24
CA LYS A 39 -7.16 -7.65 14.64
C LYS A 39 -8.54 -7.62 13.94
N LEU A 40 -8.70 -6.88 12.85
CA LEU A 40 -9.98 -6.83 12.12
C LEU A 40 -10.29 -8.20 11.49
N GLY A 41 -11.48 -8.73 11.78
CA GLY A 41 -11.94 -10.02 11.26
C GLY A 41 -11.97 -10.12 9.73
N HIS A 42 -12.12 -9.00 9.01
CA HIS A 42 -12.06 -8.98 7.54
C HIS A 42 -10.69 -9.37 6.99
N TYR A 43 -9.59 -8.92 7.60
CA TYR A 43 -8.25 -9.31 7.15
C TYR A 43 -7.95 -10.75 7.49
N ARG A 44 -8.38 -11.25 8.66
CA ARG A 44 -8.28 -12.68 9.00
C ARG A 44 -9.05 -13.53 7.99
N ARG A 45 -10.27 -13.13 7.63
CA ARG A 45 -11.09 -13.82 6.62
C ARG A 45 -10.43 -13.81 5.24
N ALA A 46 -9.88 -12.67 4.82
CA ALA A 46 -9.19 -12.54 3.53
C ALA A 46 -7.90 -13.37 3.51
N PHE A 47 -7.10 -13.29 4.58
CA PHE A 47 -5.90 -14.09 4.76
C PHE A 47 -6.20 -15.59 4.66
N ASN A 48 -7.22 -16.06 5.40
CA ASN A 48 -7.60 -17.47 5.36
C ASN A 48 -8.02 -17.93 3.96
N LYS A 49 -8.63 -17.04 3.19
CA LYS A 49 -9.05 -17.37 1.82
C LYS A 49 -7.88 -17.51 0.86
N TYR A 50 -6.88 -16.63 0.94
CA TYR A 50 -5.86 -16.49 -0.11
C TYR A 50 -4.47 -17.05 0.28
N PHE A 51 -4.16 -17.14 1.57
CA PHE A 51 -2.80 -17.42 2.06
C PHE A 51 -2.73 -18.50 3.18
N TYR A 52 -3.84 -19.13 3.54
CA TYR A 52 -3.86 -20.10 4.66
C TYR A 52 -2.95 -21.31 4.43
N HIS A 53 -2.92 -21.83 3.21
CA HIS A 53 -2.16 -23.02 2.83
C HIS A 53 -0.82 -22.72 2.17
N THR A 54 -0.36 -21.47 2.21
CA THR A 54 0.80 -21.03 1.43
C THR A 54 2.08 -20.85 2.25
N GLY A 55 2.06 -21.25 3.54
CA GLY A 55 3.18 -21.09 4.47
C GLY A 55 3.39 -19.67 5.00
N VAL A 56 2.65 -18.69 4.48
CA VAL A 56 2.65 -17.30 4.98
C VAL A 56 2.06 -17.27 6.39
N ARG A 57 2.62 -16.46 7.28
CA ARG A 57 2.09 -16.29 8.65
C ARG A 57 1.32 -14.98 8.80
N LEU A 58 0.06 -15.06 9.25
CA LEU A 58 -0.67 -13.87 9.73
C LEU A 58 -0.24 -13.52 11.14
N VAL A 59 0.19 -12.28 11.34
CA VAL A 59 0.62 -11.76 12.64
C VAL A 59 -0.09 -10.44 12.92
N HIS A 60 -0.31 -10.15 14.20
CA HIS A 60 -0.95 -8.90 14.60
C HIS A 60 0.10 -7.85 14.96
N GLY A 61 -0.03 -6.67 14.35
CA GLY A 61 0.73 -5.49 14.74
C GLY A 61 0.21 -4.94 16.07
N VAL A 62 1.10 -4.37 16.88
CA VAL A 62 0.73 -3.75 18.17
C VAL A 62 1.43 -2.40 18.30
N PRO A 63 0.78 -1.34 18.82
CA PRO A 63 1.38 -0.01 18.97
C PRO A 63 2.65 0.00 19.84
N ILE A 64 3.59 0.90 19.54
CA ILE A 64 4.86 1.08 20.30
C ILE A 64 4.64 1.34 21.79
N ALA A 65 3.53 2.00 22.16
CA ALA A 65 3.19 2.29 23.56
C ALA A 65 3.09 1.02 24.43
N CYS A 66 2.93 -0.16 23.82
CA CYS A 66 3.02 -1.46 24.49
C CYS A 66 4.47 -1.95 24.67
N ARG A 67 5.42 -1.06 24.98
CA ARG A 67 6.83 -1.39 25.28
C ARG A 67 6.96 -2.48 26.39
N LYS A 68 5.92 -2.65 27.21
CA LYS A 68 5.74 -3.70 28.23
C LYS A 68 5.71 -5.15 27.68
N HIS A 69 5.52 -5.37 26.36
CA HIS A 69 5.30 -6.72 25.78
C HIS A 69 6.35 -7.21 24.75
N ARG A 70 7.55 -6.61 24.66
CA ARG A 70 8.62 -7.01 23.71
C ARG A 70 8.15 -7.12 22.23
N LEU A 71 7.30 -6.21 21.79
CA LEU A 71 6.63 -6.32 20.49
C LEU A 71 7.56 -6.04 19.31
N LYS A 72 7.73 -7.03 18.43
CA LYS A 72 8.59 -6.99 17.23
C LYS A 72 7.95 -6.31 16.01
N HIS A 73 6.65 -5.98 16.02
CA HIS A 73 5.90 -5.64 14.80
C HIS A 73 5.13 -4.32 14.92
N ASN A 74 5.82 -3.27 14.49
CA ASN A 74 5.44 -1.86 14.57
C ASN A 74 4.37 -1.50 13.51
N ASN A 75 3.26 -0.86 13.92
CA ASN A 75 2.21 -0.36 13.03
C ASN A 75 2.47 1.08 12.52
N ASN A 76 3.50 1.77 13.01
CA ASN A 76 3.84 3.12 12.59
C ASN A 76 3.95 3.32 11.06
N PRO A 77 4.46 2.38 10.25
CA PRO A 77 4.54 2.59 8.81
C PRO A 77 3.17 2.84 8.17
N ILE A 78 2.14 2.07 8.55
CA ILE A 78 0.79 2.25 8.02
C ILE A 78 0.11 3.48 8.64
N GLU A 79 0.35 3.76 9.92
CA GLU A 79 -0.20 4.97 10.57
C GLU A 79 0.35 6.24 9.93
N ARG A 80 1.66 6.32 9.70
CA ARG A 80 2.31 7.44 9.02
C ARG A 80 1.77 7.65 7.62
N GLU A 81 1.50 6.58 6.89
CA GLU A 81 0.92 6.69 5.55
C GLU A 81 -0.52 7.22 5.60
N ASN A 82 -1.33 6.74 6.56
CA ASN A 82 -2.67 7.26 6.77
C ASN A 82 -2.66 8.74 7.18
N GLU A 83 -1.71 9.16 8.01
CA GLU A 83 -1.51 10.56 8.38
C GLU A 83 -1.16 11.44 7.18
N ARG A 84 -0.30 10.97 6.27
CA ARG A 84 0.04 11.69 5.03
C ARG A 84 -1.18 11.94 4.16
N VAL A 85 -2.03 10.92 3.99
CA VAL A 85 -3.28 11.07 3.23
C VAL A 85 -4.20 12.07 3.94
N LYS A 86 -4.42 11.91 5.26
CA LYS A 86 -5.28 12.81 6.05
C LYS A 86 -4.80 14.26 6.04
N ALA A 87 -3.50 14.50 6.13
CA ALA A 87 -2.92 15.84 6.08
C ALA A 87 -3.25 16.53 4.75
N ARG A 88 -3.13 15.80 3.63
CA ARG A 88 -3.51 16.35 2.32
C ARG A 88 -5.01 16.58 2.17
N THR A 89 -5.84 15.62 2.57
CA THR A 89 -7.30 15.79 2.46
C THR A 89 -7.81 16.93 3.34
N LYS A 90 -7.20 17.15 4.51
CA LYS A 90 -7.50 18.29 5.39
C LYS A 90 -7.20 19.63 4.71
N THR A 91 -6.01 19.80 4.13
CA THR A 91 -5.64 21.05 3.43
C THR A 91 -6.55 21.31 2.22
N MET A 92 -6.94 20.26 1.50
CA MET A 92 -7.82 20.36 0.33
C MET A 92 -9.29 20.62 0.68
N ARG A 93 -9.67 20.54 1.97
CA ARG A 93 -11.06 20.62 2.45
C ARG A 93 -11.97 19.54 1.82
N GLY A 94 -11.42 18.33 1.69
CA GLY A 94 -12.13 17.17 1.15
C GLY A 94 -12.17 17.12 -0.38
N PHE A 95 -12.75 16.05 -0.92
CA PHE A 95 -12.92 15.85 -2.37
C PHE A 95 -14.34 16.17 -2.80
N LYS A 96 -14.49 16.73 -4.00
CA LYS A 96 -15.80 17.07 -4.58
C LYS A 96 -16.51 15.85 -5.19
N SER A 97 -15.80 14.76 -5.44
CA SER A 97 -16.38 13.54 -6.00
C SER A 97 -15.61 12.29 -5.58
N HIS A 98 -16.28 11.13 -5.61
CA HIS A 98 -15.62 9.84 -5.36
C HIS A 98 -14.52 9.55 -6.41
N ILE A 99 -14.75 9.94 -7.66
CA ILE A 99 -13.79 9.76 -8.76
C ILE A 99 -12.52 10.58 -8.53
N SER A 100 -12.65 11.86 -8.13
CA SER A 100 -11.48 12.70 -7.82
C SER A 100 -10.67 12.14 -6.65
N CYS A 101 -11.33 11.64 -5.60
CA CYS A 101 -10.67 10.96 -4.48
C CYS A 101 -9.90 9.71 -4.95
N LYS A 102 -10.55 8.84 -5.73
CA LYS A 102 -9.93 7.63 -6.27
C LYS A 102 -8.69 7.94 -7.11
N ARG A 103 -8.79 8.89 -8.04
CA ARG A 103 -7.65 9.34 -8.89
C ARG A 103 -6.51 9.90 -8.05
N PHE A 104 -6.83 10.69 -7.02
CA PHE A 104 -5.83 11.24 -6.11
C PHE A 104 -5.09 10.15 -5.33
N LEU A 105 -5.81 9.15 -4.79
CA LEU A 105 -5.18 8.04 -4.07
C LEU A 105 -4.26 7.22 -4.98
N TYR A 106 -4.66 6.95 -6.24
CA TYR A 106 -3.77 6.31 -7.20
C TYR A 106 -2.53 7.15 -7.51
N MET A 107 -2.69 8.47 -7.65
CA MET A 107 -1.56 9.37 -7.83
C MET A 107 -0.60 9.28 -6.64
N LEU A 108 -1.10 9.22 -5.40
CA LEU A 108 -0.24 9.06 -4.23
C LEU A 108 0.55 7.74 -4.25
N ASP A 109 -0.04 6.65 -4.72
CA ASP A 109 0.64 5.36 -4.86
C ASP A 109 1.73 5.41 -5.94
N ILE A 110 1.42 6.00 -7.11
CA ILE A 110 2.41 6.22 -8.18
C ILE A 110 3.56 7.09 -7.65
N MET A 111 3.24 8.18 -6.97
CA MET A 111 4.24 9.06 -6.38
C MET A 111 5.11 8.33 -5.36
N HIS A 112 4.53 7.49 -4.51
CA HIS A 112 5.27 6.72 -3.51
C HIS A 112 6.19 5.68 -4.15
N ASN A 113 5.69 4.92 -5.12
CA ASN A 113 6.43 3.80 -5.70
C ASN A 113 7.51 4.26 -6.70
N PHE A 114 7.19 5.24 -7.55
CA PHE A 114 8.03 5.56 -8.71
C PHE A 114 8.69 6.93 -8.66
N ILE A 115 8.17 7.92 -7.91
CA ILE A 115 8.63 9.32 -8.03
C ILE A 115 9.42 9.77 -6.81
N LYS A 116 9.02 9.38 -5.60
CA LYS A 116 9.64 9.87 -4.36
C LYS A 116 10.69 8.88 -3.85
N PRO A 117 11.95 9.30 -3.67
CA PRO A 117 12.95 8.47 -3.03
C PRO A 117 12.56 8.23 -1.56
N SER A 118 12.80 7.01 -1.08
CA SER A 118 12.49 6.62 0.28
C SER A 118 13.74 6.71 1.16
N MET A 119 13.69 7.50 2.22
CA MET A 119 14.78 7.54 3.21
C MET A 119 15.00 6.18 3.88
N ALA A 120 13.94 5.36 4.02
CA ALA A 120 14.06 4.01 4.56
C ALA A 120 14.81 3.06 3.62
N LEU A 121 14.91 3.41 2.33
CA LEU A 121 15.63 2.66 1.29
C LEU A 121 16.89 3.40 0.86
N ARG A 122 17.52 4.19 1.76
CA ARG A 122 18.76 4.94 1.48
C ARG A 122 18.68 5.85 0.25
N GLY A 123 17.49 6.37 -0.05
CA GLY A 123 17.27 7.25 -1.21
C GLY A 123 16.79 6.52 -2.47
N ASP A 124 16.60 5.21 -2.42
CA ASP A 124 16.08 4.43 -3.56
C ASP A 124 14.54 4.48 -3.65
N TYR A 125 13.99 3.97 -4.75
CA TYR A 125 12.58 3.98 -5.10
C TYR A 125 11.91 2.63 -4.77
N PRO A 126 10.75 2.62 -4.11
CA PRO A 126 10.08 1.37 -3.74
C PRO A 126 9.69 0.44 -4.90
N ALA A 127 9.61 0.96 -6.13
CA ALA A 127 9.43 0.19 -7.36
C ALA A 127 10.70 -0.52 -7.82
N GLU A 128 11.84 0.18 -7.80
CA GLU A 128 13.12 -0.37 -8.24
C GLU A 128 13.58 -1.51 -7.33
N GLU A 129 13.43 -1.32 -6.01
CA GLU A 129 13.70 -2.37 -5.01
C GLU A 129 12.72 -3.55 -5.06
N ALA A 130 11.56 -3.36 -5.68
CA ALA A 130 10.61 -4.44 -5.93
C ALA A 130 10.88 -5.15 -7.28
N GLY A 131 11.99 -4.83 -7.95
CA GLY A 131 12.37 -5.41 -9.24
C GLY A 131 11.77 -4.71 -10.46
N ILE A 132 10.94 -3.68 -10.27
CA ILE A 132 10.26 -2.96 -11.37
C ILE A 132 11.16 -1.82 -11.86
N LYS A 133 12.02 -2.11 -12.83
CA LYS A 133 13.01 -1.17 -13.38
C LYS A 133 12.56 -0.60 -14.73
N LEU A 134 11.90 0.57 -14.69
CA LEU A 134 11.36 1.25 -15.88
C LEU A 134 12.34 2.22 -16.57
N GLN A 135 13.62 2.22 -16.20
CA GLN A 135 14.66 3.12 -16.73
C GLN A 135 14.22 4.59 -16.79
N LEU A 136 13.63 5.09 -15.69
CA LEU A 136 13.10 6.45 -15.65
C LEU A 136 14.24 7.47 -15.64
N GLY A 137 14.14 8.51 -16.46
CA GLY A 137 15.12 9.59 -16.52
C GLY A 137 15.03 10.53 -15.30
N ARG A 138 15.81 11.63 -15.34
CA ARG A 138 15.83 12.63 -14.26
C ARG A 138 14.42 13.17 -13.94
N ASN A 139 13.61 13.44 -14.96
CA ASN A 139 12.21 13.80 -14.79
C ASN A 139 11.33 12.55 -14.83
N ARG A 140 11.26 11.85 -13.69
CA ARG A 140 10.58 10.56 -13.57
C ARG A 140 9.09 10.62 -13.92
N LEU A 141 8.41 11.73 -13.61
CA LEU A 141 7.00 11.91 -13.95
C LEU A 141 6.81 12.01 -15.48
N LEU A 142 7.64 12.81 -16.14
CA LEU A 142 7.61 12.92 -17.60
C LEU A 142 7.88 11.56 -18.26
N SER A 143 8.91 10.83 -17.79
CA SER A 143 9.21 9.49 -18.30
C SER A 143 8.04 8.53 -18.12
N LEU A 144 7.34 8.54 -16.98
CA LEU A 144 6.14 7.72 -16.78
C LEU A 144 5.01 8.07 -17.74
N ILE A 145 4.78 9.36 -18.00
CA ILE A 145 3.75 9.81 -18.96
C ILE A 145 4.11 9.34 -20.37
N GLN A 146 5.36 9.49 -20.78
CA GLN A 146 5.84 9.06 -22.10
C GLN A 146 5.71 7.54 -22.28
N LEU A 147 6.14 6.76 -21.28
CA LEU A 147 5.98 5.29 -21.28
C LEU A 147 4.51 4.88 -21.35
N SER A 148 3.64 5.54 -20.59
CA SER A 148 2.21 5.26 -20.61
C SER A 148 1.58 5.62 -21.96
N ALA A 149 2.02 6.69 -22.61
CA ALA A 149 1.50 7.10 -23.91
C ALA A 149 1.95 6.15 -25.04
N ALA A 150 3.17 5.61 -24.95
CA ALA A 150 3.71 4.65 -25.91
C ALA A 150 3.15 3.22 -25.74
N ALA A 151 2.46 2.93 -24.64
CA ALA A 151 1.86 1.62 -24.38
C ALA A 151 0.50 1.40 -25.07
N PHE A 152 -0.01 2.42 -25.78
CA PHE A 152 -1.26 2.40 -26.55
C PHE A 152 -0.98 2.76 -28.00
#